data_AF-Q4UA81-F1
#
_entry.id   AF-Q4UA81-F1
#
_cell.length_a   1.000
_cell.length_b   1.000
_cell.length_c   1.000
_cell.angle_alpha   90.00
_cell.angle_beta   90.00
_cell.angle_gamma   90.00
#
_symmetry.space_group_name_H-M   'P 1'
#
loop_
_entity.id
_entity.type
_entity.pdbx_description
1 polymer ?
#
loop_
_entity_poly.entity_id
_entity_poly.type
_entity_poly.pdbx_seq_one_letter_code
_entity_poly.pdbx_strand_id
1 'polypeptide(L)'
;MTEEDFYLRYYVGHEGKFGHEFLEFEVDSNGRLRYANNSNYKRDTMIKKEVYLLREVVEEMKRIIVESDIVNEDDNEWPHPDRIGKQELEIKLNGKYYTFTTSKIGSLQEIQSSKDPHGLRIFYYLIQDLKCFVFSMISLHFRVSYNTVHIF
;
A
#
# COMPACT_ATOMS: atom_id res chain seq x y z
N MET A 1 -11.77 9.54 -25.88
CA MET A 1 -11.66 8.61 -24.75
C MET A 1 -10.30 8.86 -24.13
N THR A 2 -10.23 9.77 -23.16
CA THR A 2 -8.97 10.04 -22.47
C THR A 2 -8.75 8.89 -21.49
N GLU A 3 -7.65 8.15 -21.70
CA GLU A 3 -7.13 7.16 -20.75
C GLU A 3 -7.19 7.74 -19.34
N GLU A 4 -7.86 7.04 -18.43
CA GLU A 4 -8.04 7.51 -17.06
C GLU A 4 -6.67 7.57 -16.36
N ASP A 5 -6.30 8.76 -15.91
CA ASP A 5 -5.02 9.08 -15.27
C ASP A 5 -4.97 8.57 -13.82
N PHE A 6 -4.99 7.25 -13.65
CA PHE A 6 -4.87 6.60 -12.35
C PHE A 6 -3.57 5.82 -12.20
N TYR A 7 -2.91 6.04 -11.07
CA TYR A 7 -1.78 5.24 -10.60
C TYR A 7 -1.77 5.27 -9.08
N LEU A 8 -1.45 4.13 -8.47
CA LEU A 8 -1.19 4.01 -7.04
C LEU A 8 0.05 3.16 -6.86
N ARG A 9 0.98 3.61 -6.02
CA ARG A 9 2.07 2.79 -5.48
C ARG A 9 2.18 3.02 -3.99
N TYR A 10 2.28 1.94 -3.24
CA TYR A 10 2.64 1.98 -1.83
C TYR A 10 3.85 1.08 -1.58
N TYR A 11 4.82 1.63 -0.87
CA TYR A 11 6.01 0.92 -0.42
C TYR A 11 6.17 1.10 1.09
N VAL A 12 6.54 0.02 1.78
CA VAL A 12 7.08 0.08 3.14
C VAL A 12 8.24 -0.88 3.26
N GLY A 13 9.35 -0.40 3.81
CA GLY A 13 10.52 -1.25 3.99
C GLY A 13 11.53 -0.67 4.95
N HIS A 14 12.49 -1.50 5.31
CA HIS A 14 13.61 -1.13 6.18
C HIS A 14 14.82 -2.02 5.89
N GLU A 15 16.01 -1.53 6.23
CA GLU A 15 17.23 -2.32 6.19
C GLU A 15 17.52 -2.89 7.58
N GLY A 16 17.19 -4.17 7.76
CA GLY A 16 17.45 -4.90 8.99
C GLY A 16 18.82 -5.59 8.97
N LYS A 17 19.16 -6.24 10.09
CA LYS A 17 20.39 -7.06 10.23
C LYS A 17 20.48 -8.17 9.17
N PHE A 18 19.36 -8.63 8.65
CA PHE A 18 19.25 -9.74 7.70
C PHE A 18 19.06 -9.28 6.25
N GLY A 19 19.27 -7.99 5.97
CA GLY A 19 19.10 -7.39 4.65
C GLY A 19 17.85 -6.54 4.55
N HIS A 20 17.51 -6.18 3.31
CA HIS A 20 16.38 -5.31 3.00
C HIS A 20 15.06 -6.10 3.05
N GLU A 21 14.15 -5.68 3.91
CA GLU A 21 12.80 -6.24 4.03
C GLU A 21 11.78 -5.18 3.61
N PHE A 22 10.86 -5.56 2.73
CA PHE A 22 9.86 -4.64 2.21
C PHE A 22 8.57 -5.32 1.75
N LEU A 23 7.53 -4.51 1.67
CA LEU A 23 6.27 -4.79 1.01
C LEU A 23 6.00 -3.64 0.04
N GLU A 24 5.68 -3.99 -1.19
CA GLU A 24 5.31 -3.03 -2.22
C GLU A 24 4.11 -3.54 -3.02
N PHE A 25 3.19 -2.65 -3.34
CA PHE A 25 2.19 -2.91 -4.37
C PHE A 25 1.92 -1.68 -5.20
N GLU A 26 1.53 -1.91 -6.44
CA GLU A 26 1.15 -0.84 -7.37
C GLU A 26 0.02 -1.27 -8.28
N VAL A 27 -0.83 -0.32 -8.65
CA VAL A 27 -1.96 -0.46 -9.55
C VAL A 27 -1.91 0.65 -10.59
N ASP A 28 -1.90 0.28 -11.87
CA ASP A 28 -1.99 1.24 -12.97
C ASP A 28 -3.43 1.42 -13.47
N SER A 29 -3.62 2.37 -14.39
CA SER A 29 -4.91 2.69 -14.99
C SER A 29 -5.54 1.54 -15.78
N ASN A 30 -4.75 0.54 -16.19
CA ASN A 30 -5.24 -0.65 -16.87
C ASN A 30 -5.66 -1.74 -15.87
N GLY A 31 -5.62 -1.46 -14.57
CA GLY A 31 -5.96 -2.39 -13.50
C GLY A 31 -4.86 -3.41 -13.22
N ARG A 32 -3.64 -3.23 -13.72
CA ARG A 32 -2.54 -4.16 -13.45
C ARG A 32 -2.05 -3.97 -12.02
N LEU A 33 -2.40 -4.91 -11.14
CA LEU A 33 -1.90 -4.98 -9.77
C LEU A 33 -0.60 -5.80 -9.74
N ARG A 34 0.50 -5.16 -9.32
CA ARG A 34 1.78 -5.83 -9.02
C ARG A 34 1.99 -5.81 -7.51
N TYR A 35 2.38 -6.95 -6.95
CA TYR A 35 2.63 -7.13 -5.53
C TYR A 35 3.99 -7.79 -5.32
N ALA A 36 4.80 -7.20 -4.45
CA ALA A 36 6.09 -7.73 -4.03
C ALA A 36 6.18 -7.73 -2.50
N ASN A 37 6.61 -8.84 -1.92
CA ASN A 37 6.90 -8.95 -0.49
C ASN A 37 8.19 -9.71 -0.29
N ASN A 38 9.16 -9.05 0.33
CA ASN A 38 10.44 -9.63 0.70
C ASN A 38 10.58 -9.59 2.23
N SER A 39 10.38 -10.73 2.86
CA SER A 39 10.70 -10.95 4.28
C SER A 39 11.91 -11.89 4.33
N ASN A 40 13.02 -11.45 4.93
CA ASN A 40 14.22 -12.29 5.07
C ASN A 40 14.07 -13.32 6.20
N TYR A 41 12.86 -13.45 6.77
CA TYR A 41 12.51 -14.49 7.72
C TYR A 41 12.70 -15.88 7.10
N LYS A 42 13.51 -16.73 7.76
CA LYS A 42 13.78 -18.13 7.39
C LYS A 42 14.34 -18.40 5.99
N ARG A 43 14.95 -17.40 5.33
CA ARG A 43 15.47 -17.52 3.95
C ARG A 43 14.37 -17.79 2.91
N ASP A 44 13.15 -17.30 3.16
CA ASP A 44 12.10 -17.38 2.15
C ASP A 44 12.48 -16.59 0.90
N THR A 45 12.06 -17.10 -0.26
CA THR A 45 12.21 -16.40 -1.53
C THR A 45 11.21 -15.26 -1.62
N MET A 46 11.66 -14.10 -2.10
CA MET A 46 10.80 -12.94 -2.38
C MET A 46 9.55 -13.34 -3.18
N ILE A 47 8.38 -12.97 -2.66
CA ILE A 47 7.10 -13.23 -3.29
C ILE A 47 6.82 -12.12 -4.29
N LYS A 48 6.58 -12.48 -5.55
CA LYS A 48 6.09 -11.59 -6.59
C LYS A 48 4.81 -12.15 -7.19
N LYS A 49 3.78 -11.31 -7.30
CA LYS A 49 2.46 -11.66 -7.87
C LYS A 49 1.98 -10.53 -8.75
N GLU A 50 1.28 -10.89 -9.82
CA GLU A 50 0.74 -9.94 -10.78
C GLU A 50 -0.63 -10.42 -11.28
N VAL A 51 -1.62 -9.54 -11.26
CA VAL A 51 -2.99 -9.83 -11.69
C VAL A 51 -3.62 -8.58 -12.29
N TYR A 52 -4.54 -8.76 -13.24
CA TYR A 52 -5.37 -7.67 -13.76
C TYR A 52 -6.70 -7.62 -13.03
N LEU A 53 -7.00 -6.46 -12.46
CA LEU A 53 -8.24 -6.17 -11.75
C LEU A 53 -9.33 -5.74 -12.73
N LEU A 54 -10.58 -6.01 -12.38
CA LEU A 54 -11.72 -5.43 -13.08
C LEU A 54 -11.76 -3.92 -12.84
N ARG A 55 -12.28 -3.17 -13.82
CA ARG A 55 -12.41 -1.72 -13.74
C ARG A 55 -13.16 -1.27 -12.49
N GLU A 56 -14.22 -1.97 -12.11
CA GLU A 56 -15.02 -1.67 -10.92
C GLU A 56 -14.21 -1.78 -9.63
N VAL A 57 -13.21 -2.68 -9.58
CA VAL A 57 -12.29 -2.82 -8.44
C VAL A 57 -11.31 -1.64 -8.38
N VAL A 58 -10.87 -1.14 -9.54
CA VAL A 58 -10.03 0.06 -9.64
C VAL A 58 -10.82 1.30 -9.24
N GLU A 59 -12.08 1.44 -9.68
CA GLU A 59 -12.96 2.54 -9.26
C GLU A 59 -13.19 2.56 -7.75
N GLU A 60 -13.36 1.39 -7.14
CA GLU A 60 -13.51 1.29 -5.68
C GLU A 60 -12.24 1.73 -4.94
N MET A 61 -11.06 1.39 -5.48
CA MET A 61 -9.78 1.87 -4.94
C MET A 61 -9.67 3.40 -5.07
N LYS A 62 -10.10 3.99 -6.19
CA LYS A 62 -10.18 5.46 -6.35
C LYS A 62 -11.13 6.07 -5.32
N ARG A 63 -12.30 5.47 -5.09
CA ARG A 63 -13.27 5.93 -4.09
C ARG A 63 -12.66 5.97 -2.69
N ILE A 64 -11.97 4.90 -2.26
CA ILE A 64 -11.27 4.84 -0.97
C ILE A 64 -10.25 5.99 -0.83
N ILE A 65 -9.45 6.23 -1.87
CA ILE A 65 -8.46 7.32 -1.86
C ILE A 65 -9.14 8.69 -1.73
N VAL A 66 -10.18 8.94 -2.51
CA VAL A 66 -10.91 10.23 -2.47
C VAL A 66 -11.58 10.45 -1.12
N GLU A 67 -12.25 9.43 -0.56
CA GLU A 67 -12.93 9.53 0.74
C GLU A 67 -11.97 9.67 1.92
N SER A 68 -10.73 9.19 1.79
CA SER A 68 -9.72 9.35 2.84
C SER A 68 -9.26 10.80 3.04
N ASP A 69 -9.51 11.68 2.08
CA ASP A 69 -9.05 13.08 2.07
C ASP A 69 -7.52 13.26 1.97
N ILE A 70 -6.76 12.19 1.73
CA ILE A 70 -5.28 12.24 1.65
C ILE A 70 -4.76 13.27 0.63
N VAL A 71 -5.52 13.55 -0.43
CA VAL A 71 -5.13 14.48 -1.50
C VAL A 71 -5.05 15.94 -1.05
N ASN A 72 -5.54 16.25 0.15
CA ASN A 72 -5.47 17.58 0.76
C ASN A 72 -4.42 17.66 1.89
N GLU A 73 -3.69 16.58 2.15
CA GLU A 73 -2.65 16.51 3.18
C GLU A 73 -1.25 16.81 2.60
N ASP A 74 -0.30 17.08 3.48
CA ASP A 74 1.09 17.44 3.15
C ASP A 74 2.07 16.77 4.12
N ASP A 75 3.15 16.18 3.61
CA ASP A 75 4.13 15.43 4.40
C ASP A 75 5.30 16.25 4.92
N ASN A 76 5.33 17.56 4.66
CA ASN A 76 6.45 18.45 5.05
C ASN A 76 6.81 18.38 6.55
N GLU A 77 5.82 18.18 7.44
CA GLU A 77 6.03 18.07 8.89
C GLU A 77 5.99 16.62 9.42
N TRP A 78 5.93 15.63 8.52
CA TRP A 78 5.92 14.22 8.90
C TRP A 78 7.32 13.73 9.27
N PRO A 79 7.44 12.71 10.15
CA PRO A 79 8.73 12.14 10.50
C PRO A 79 9.48 11.64 9.25
N HIS A 80 10.72 12.10 9.05
CA HIS A 80 11.52 11.65 7.92
C HIS A 80 11.95 10.18 8.06
N PRO A 81 12.16 9.46 6.95
CA PRO A 81 12.66 8.09 6.96
C PRO A 81 13.93 7.91 7.78
N ASP A 82 14.02 6.82 8.52
CA ASP A 82 15.14 6.52 9.40
C ASP A 82 15.57 5.03 9.29
N ARG A 83 16.37 4.55 10.25
CA ARG A 83 16.83 3.16 10.32
C ARG A 83 15.71 2.16 10.65
N ILE A 84 14.62 2.60 11.27
CA ILE A 84 13.46 1.77 11.61
C ILE A 84 12.67 1.46 10.35
N GLY A 85 12.58 2.42 9.43
CA GLY A 85 12.11 2.19 8.08
C GLY A 85 11.59 3.42 7.37
N LYS A 86 11.02 3.16 6.20
CA LYS A 86 10.47 4.14 5.28
C LYS A 86 9.11 3.66 4.77
N GLN A 87 8.20 4.60 4.59
CA GLN A 87 6.95 4.43 3.86
C GLN A 87 6.89 5.45 2.73
N GLU A 88 6.38 5.03 1.59
CA GLU A 88 6.11 5.88 0.43
C GLU A 88 4.71 5.59 -0.11
N LEU A 89 4.01 6.63 -0.50
CA LEU A 89 2.73 6.56 -1.20
C LEU A 89 2.79 7.50 -2.39
N GLU A 90 2.53 6.99 -3.58
CA GLU A 90 2.42 7.76 -4.81
C GLU A 90 1.04 7.55 -5.42
N ILE A 91 0.36 8.64 -5.75
CA ILE A 91 -0.97 8.62 -6.34
C ILE A 91 -0.96 9.55 -7.55
N LYS A 92 -1.40 9.04 -8.71
CA LYS A 92 -1.89 9.87 -9.82
C LYS A 92 -3.40 9.77 -9.85
N LEU A 93 -4.08 10.92 -9.78
CA LEU A 93 -5.54 11.00 -9.85
C LEU A 93 -5.96 12.29 -10.54
N ASN A 94 -6.83 12.19 -11.54
CA ASN A 94 -7.37 13.34 -12.28
C ASN A 94 -6.28 14.28 -12.83
N GLY A 95 -5.17 13.71 -13.32
CA GLY A 95 -4.04 14.45 -13.88
C GLY A 95 -3.12 15.11 -12.83
N LYS A 96 -3.41 14.97 -11.53
CA LYS A 96 -2.57 15.44 -10.43
C LYS A 96 -1.72 14.31 -9.86
N TYR A 97 -0.56 14.66 -9.34
CA TYR A 97 0.39 13.75 -8.70
C TYR A 97 0.52 14.13 -7.23
N TYR A 98 0.46 13.12 -6.37
CA TYR A 98 0.62 13.24 -4.92
C TYR A 98 1.68 12.22 -4.49
N THR A 99 2.66 12.67 -3.72
CA THR A 99 3.75 11.81 -3.24
C THR A 99 3.97 12.13 -1.78
N PHE A 100 3.96 11.08 -0.95
CA PHE A 100 4.19 11.18 0.48
C PHE A 100 5.32 10.25 0.88
N THR A 101 6.21 10.73 1.75
CA THR A 101 7.32 9.97 2.30
C THR A 101 7.40 10.21 3.81
N THR A 102 7.39 9.13 4.58
CA THR A 102 7.50 9.21 6.04
C THR A 102 8.26 8.01 6.62
N SER A 103 8.64 8.10 7.90
CA SER A 103 9.17 6.97 8.64
C SER A 103 8.11 5.87 8.81
N LYS A 104 8.56 4.70 9.26
CA LYS A 104 7.66 3.62 9.64
C LYS A 104 6.90 4.02 10.91
N ILE A 105 5.57 4.06 10.82
CA ILE A 105 4.69 4.35 11.95
C ILE A 105 4.48 3.07 12.76
N GLY A 106 4.91 3.07 14.01
CA GLY A 106 4.81 1.92 14.92
C GLY A 106 3.51 1.89 15.73
N SER A 107 2.94 3.06 16.06
CA SER A 107 1.75 3.15 16.92
C SER A 107 0.93 4.43 16.70
N LEU A 108 -0.34 4.41 17.13
CA LEU A 108 -1.18 5.61 17.17
C LEU A 108 -0.65 6.69 18.14
N GLN A 109 0.12 6.28 19.17
CA GLN A 109 0.72 7.23 20.11
C GLN A 109 1.79 8.09 19.43
N GLU A 110 2.61 7.50 18.56
CA GLU A 110 3.61 8.23 17.76
C GLU A 110 2.93 9.27 16.86
N ILE A 111 1.80 8.93 16.25
CA ILE A 111 1.00 9.86 15.44
C ILE A 111 0.50 11.03 16.31
N GLN A 112 -0.04 10.75 17.50
CA GLN A 112 -0.55 11.78 18.40
C GLN A 112 0.54 12.76 18.86
N SER A 113 1.79 12.29 19.01
CA SER A 113 2.93 13.11 19.40
C SER A 113 3.65 13.80 18.25
N SER A 114 3.22 13.57 17.01
CA SER A 114 3.84 14.16 15.82
C SER A 114 3.47 15.63 15.66
N LYS A 115 4.15 16.32 14.73
CA LYS A 115 3.84 17.72 14.41
C LYS A 115 2.56 17.88 13.59
N ASP A 116 2.16 16.83 12.87
CA ASP A 116 0.90 16.77 12.13
C ASP A 116 0.14 15.47 12.45
N PRO A 117 -0.55 15.40 13.60
CA PRO A 117 -1.33 14.23 13.98
C PRO A 117 -2.56 13.98 13.11
N HIS A 118 -3.04 14.98 12.36
CA HIS A 118 -4.22 14.87 11.51
C HIS A 118 -3.87 14.16 10.21
N GLY A 119 -2.94 14.71 9.43
CA GLY A 119 -2.54 14.15 8.14
C GLY A 119 -1.94 12.76 8.29
N LEU A 120 -1.09 12.54 9.29
CA LEU A 120 -0.55 11.20 9.56
C LEU A 120 -1.62 10.18 9.95
N ARG A 121 -2.71 10.60 10.59
CA ARG A 121 -3.82 9.70 10.92
C ARG A 121 -4.58 9.30 9.66
N ILE A 122 -4.85 10.25 8.76
CA ILE A 122 -5.45 9.99 7.46
C ILE A 122 -4.59 9.00 6.66
N PHE A 123 -3.29 9.29 6.56
CA PHE A 123 -2.33 8.40 5.92
C PHE A 123 -2.34 6.99 6.54
N TYR A 124 -2.27 6.90 7.87
CA TYR A 124 -2.24 5.63 8.60
C TYR A 124 -3.48 4.76 8.36
N TYR A 125 -4.68 5.34 8.31
CA TYR A 125 -5.91 4.58 8.05
C TYR A 125 -6.05 4.23 6.56
N LEU A 126 -5.76 5.17 5.65
CA LEU A 126 -5.77 4.88 4.21
C LEU A 126 -4.85 3.70 3.87
N ILE A 127 -3.63 3.68 4.40
CA ILE A 127 -2.69 2.58 4.14
C ILE A 127 -3.22 1.23 4.67
N GLN A 128 -3.95 1.22 5.79
CA GLN A 128 -4.58 0.00 6.29
C GLN A 128 -5.70 -0.49 5.37
N ASP A 129 -6.55 0.42 4.90
CA ASP A 129 -7.64 0.08 3.97
C ASP A 129 -7.08 -0.47 2.65
N LEU A 130 -6.06 0.18 2.09
CA LEU A 130 -5.38 -0.27 0.87
C LEU A 130 -4.71 -1.63 1.05
N LYS A 131 -4.03 -1.86 2.18
CA LYS A 131 -3.44 -3.17 2.49
C LYS A 131 -4.50 -4.25 2.61
N CYS A 132 -5.59 -3.98 3.33
CA CYS A 132 -6.70 -4.91 3.48
C CYS A 132 -7.28 -5.30 2.12
N PHE A 133 -7.50 -4.30 1.26
CA PHE A 133 -8.02 -4.47 -0.09
C PHE A 133 -7.07 -5.34 -0.95
N VAL A 134 -5.79 -4.97 -1.04
CA VAL A 134 -4.79 -5.68 -1.86
C VAL A 134 -4.54 -7.10 -1.32
N PHE A 135 -4.40 -7.29 -0.01
CA PHE A 135 -4.19 -8.61 0.57
C PHE A 135 -5.37 -9.55 0.31
N SER A 136 -6.59 -9.03 0.34
CA SER A 136 -7.79 -9.80 -0.01
C SER A 136 -7.75 -10.26 -1.47
N MET A 137 -7.40 -9.37 -2.41
CA MET A 137 -7.27 -9.71 -3.83
C MET A 137 -6.17 -10.76 -4.07
N ILE A 138 -4.98 -10.56 -3.52
CA ILE A 138 -3.86 -11.49 -3.67
C ILE A 138 -4.18 -12.85 -3.02
N SER A 139 -4.79 -12.85 -1.84
CA SER A 139 -5.14 -14.08 -1.14
C SER A 139 -6.24 -14.86 -1.87
N LEU A 140 -7.34 -14.22 -2.24
CA LEU A 140 -8.44 -14.88 -2.93
C LEU A 140 -8.05 -15.37 -4.33
N HIS A 141 -7.14 -14.67 -5.02
CA HIS A 141 -6.73 -15.08 -6.37
C HIS A 141 -5.64 -16.16 -6.35
N PHE A 142 -4.63 -16.06 -5.46
CA PHE A 142 -3.45 -16.93 -5.49
C PHE A 142 -3.38 -17.97 -4.37
N ARG A 143 -4.19 -17.84 -3.31
CA ARG A 143 -4.19 -18.77 -2.16
C ARG A 143 -5.43 -19.65 -2.11
N VAL A 144 -6.15 -19.84 -3.22
CA VAL A 144 -7.18 -20.88 -3.31
C VAL A 144 -6.48 -22.24 -3.16
N SER A 145 -6.51 -22.78 -1.95
CA SER A 145 -6.17 -24.16 -1.68
C SER A 145 -7.30 -25.01 -2.26
N TYR A 146 -7.00 -25.78 -3.32
CA TYR A 146 -7.78 -26.98 -3.63
C TYR A 146 -7.50 -28.04 -2.55
N ASN A 147 -7.94 -27.78 -1.32
CA ASN A 147 -8.18 -28.89 -0.41
C ASN A 147 -9.49 -29.50 -0.86
N THR A 148 -9.38 -30.64 -1.53
CA THR A 148 -10.45 -31.62 -1.70
C THR A 148 -11.25 -31.67 -0.40
N VAL A 149 -12.43 -31.06 -0.40
CA VAL A 149 -13.45 -31.34 0.60
C VAL A 149 -13.89 -32.76 0.30
N HIS A 150 -13.22 -33.74 0.91
CA HIS A 150 -13.83 -35.04 1.09
C HIS A 150 -15.00 -34.82 2.05
N ILE A 151 -16.19 -34.64 1.47
CA ILE A 151 -17.44 -34.82 2.19
C ILE A 151 -17.53 -36.33 2.45
N PHE A 152 -17.30 -36.73 3.69
CA PHE A 152 -17.91 -37.90 4.33
C PHE A 152 -18.25 -37.53 5.77
#